data_AF-A0A8T3U7B7-F1
#
_entry.id   AF-A0A8T3U7B7-F1
#
_cell.length_a   1.000
_cell.length_b   1.000
_cell.length_c   1.000
_cell.angle_alpha   90.00
_cell.angle_beta   90.00
_cell.angle_gamma   90.00
#
_symmetry.space_group_name_H-M   'P 1'
#
loop_
_entity.id
_entity.type
_entity.pdbx_description
1 polymer ?
#
loop_
_entity_poly.entity_id
_entity_poly.type
_entity_poly.pdbx_seq_one_letter_code
_entity_poly.pdbx_strand_id
1 'polypeptide(L)' 'MNLMKILSIIISKAVHNIVKLLKGSSSHIGGVIALKIDKNILSKLQKPEVIITVTGTNRKDNCNKSCNRPFRTTYK' A
#
# COMPACT_ATOMS: atom_id res chain seq x y z
N MET A 1 -1.44 -25.97 -6.67
CA MET A 1 -0.85 -24.62 -6.48
C MET A 1 0.63 -24.72 -6.84
N ASN A 2 1.11 -24.03 -7.89
CA ASN A 2 2.47 -24.22 -8.40
C ASN A 2 3.54 -23.88 -7.36
N LEU A 3 4.61 -24.69 -7.30
CA LEU A 3 5.74 -24.53 -6.37
C LEU A 3 6.33 -23.11 -6.39
N MET A 4 6.46 -22.53 -7.60
CA MET A 4 6.93 -21.15 -7.77
C MET A 4 6.03 -20.11 -7.08
N LYS A 5 4.71 -20.32 -7.02
CA LYS A 5 3.78 -19.42 -6.33
C LYS A 5 3.94 -19.49 -4.82
N ILE A 6 4.22 -20.67 -4.29
CA ILE A 6 4.47 -20.86 -2.85
C ILE A 6 5.76 -20.14 -2.45
N LEU A 7 6.83 -20.30 -3.23
CA LEU A 7 8.10 -19.61 -3.00
C LEU A 7 7.96 -18.09 -3.06
N SER A 8 7.22 -17.56 -4.05
CA SER A 8 7.02 -16.11 -4.15
C SER A 8 6.26 -15.53 -2.95
N ILE A 9 5.27 -16.26 -2.42
CA ILE A 9 4.51 -15.83 -1.24
C ILE A 9 5.42 -15.81 0.01
N ILE A 10 6.25 -16.83 0.19
CA ILE A 10 7.17 -16.93 1.34
C ILE A 10 8.20 -15.79 1.32
N ILE A 11 8.85 -15.56 0.17
CA ILE A 11 9.85 -14.49 0.01
C ILE A 11 9.22 -13.11 0.27
N SER A 12 8.02 -12.87 -0.27
CA SER A 12 7.30 -11.61 -0.06
C SER A 12 6.97 -11.36 1.41
N LYS A 13 6.58 -12.42 2.15
CA LYS A 13 6.29 -12.35 3.58
C LYS A 13 7.54 -12.07 4.41
N ALA A 14 8.66 -12.73 4.07
CA ALA A 14 9.94 -12.53 4.74
C ALA A 14 10.46 -11.10 4.56
N VAL A 15 10.47 -10.59 3.32
CA VAL A 15 10.86 -9.21 3.02
C VAL A 15 9.96 -8.20 3.75
N HIS A 16 8.64 -8.44 3.78
CA HIS A 16 7.70 -7.58 4.50
C HIS A 16 7.99 -7.53 6.01
N ASN A 17 8.28 -8.68 6.64
CA ASN A 17 8.62 -8.74 8.07
C ASN A 17 9.95 -8.04 8.37
N ILE A 18 10.97 -8.22 7.54
CA ILE A 18 12.28 -7.59 7.72
C ILE A 18 12.16 -6.06 7.60
N VAL A 19 11.44 -5.57 6.59
CA VAL A 19 11.20 -4.14 6.38
C VAL A 19 10.40 -3.54 7.55
N LYS A 20 9.38 -4.27 8.04
CA LYS A 20 8.57 -3.85 9.19
C LYS A 20 9.38 -3.73 10.48
N LEU A 21 10.36 -4.63 10.68
CA LEU A 21 11.28 -4.62 11.83
C LEU A 21 12.29 -3.46 11.77
N LEU A 22 12.84 -3.16 10.59
CA LEU A 22 13.93 -2.18 10.45
C LEU A 22 13.46 -0.73 10.31
N LYS A 23 12.32 -0.49 9.65
CA LYS A 23 11.85 0.86 9.29
C LYS A 23 10.45 1.20 9.81
N GLY A 24 9.88 0.35 10.67
CA GLY A 24 8.47 0.43 11.03
C GLY A 24 7.56 0.02 9.86
N SER A 25 6.23 0.07 10.08
CA SER A 25 5.23 -0.36 9.09
C SER A 25 5.14 0.64 7.93
N SER A 26 6.12 0.63 7.01
CA SER A 26 6.12 1.47 5.81
C SER A 26 5.37 0.76 4.69
N SER A 27 4.09 1.13 4.52
CA SER A 27 3.25 0.73 3.38
C SER A 27 3.89 1.13 2.04
N HIS A 28 4.73 2.16 2.04
CA HIS A 28 5.37 2.71 0.84
C HIS A 28 6.40 1.75 0.25
N ILE A 29 7.25 1.13 1.07
CA ILE A 29 8.31 0.22 0.58
C ILE A 29 7.70 -1.03 -0.06
N GLY A 30 6.68 -1.62 0.57
CA GLY A 30 5.93 -2.74 -0.01
C GLY A 30 5.25 -2.38 -1.32
N GLY A 31 4.63 -1.18 -1.38
CA GLY A 31 3.99 -0.68 -2.60
C GLY A 31 4.96 -0.45 -3.76
N VAL A 32 6.14 0.12 -3.50
CA VAL A 32 7.17 0.35 -4.53
C VAL A 32 7.71 -0.97 -5.07
N ILE A 33 7.97 -1.97 -4.20
CA ILE A 33 8.42 -3.29 -4.63
C ILE A 33 7.33 -3.99 -5.46
N ALA A 34 6.08 -3.95 -5.00
CA ALA A 34 4.94 -4.55 -5.71
C ALA A 34 4.76 -3.96 -7.13
N LEU A 35 4.83 -2.63 -7.27
CA LEU A 35 4.75 -1.93 -8.56
C LEU A 35 5.93 -2.27 -9.49
N LYS A 36 7.11 -2.57 -8.94
CA LYS A 36 8.29 -2.93 -9.72
C LYS A 36 8.24 -4.37 -10.23
N ILE A 37 7.60 -5.27 -9.49
CA ILE A 37 7.37 -6.68 -9.88
C ILE A 37 6.23 -6.76 -10.91
N ASP A 38 5.14 -6.03 -10.70
CA ASP A 38 4.00 -5.97 -11.62
C ASP A 38 3.48 -4.54 -11.71
N LYS A 39 3.78 -3.87 -12.85
CA LYS A 39 3.35 -2.50 -13.11
C LYS A 39 1.83 -2.34 -13.15
N ASN A 40 1.10 -3.43 -13.44
CA ASN A 40 -0.36 -3.43 -13.54
C ASN A 40 -1.03 -3.96 -12.27
N ILE A 41 -0.30 -4.09 -11.15
CA ILE A 41 -0.88 -4.65 -9.92
C ILE A 41 -2.08 -3.85 -9.40
N LEU A 42 -2.10 -2.53 -9.61
CA LEU A 42 -3.20 -1.66 -9.19
C LEU A 42 -4.52 -1.97 -9.91
N SER A 43 -4.50 -2.49 -11.14
CA SER A 43 -5.73 -2.87 -11.85
C SER A 43 -6.28 -4.22 -11.40
N LYS A 44 -5.46 -5.03 -10.72
CA LYS A 44 -5.83 -6.35 -10.18
C LYS A 44 -6.32 -6.30 -8.74
N LEU A 45 -6.16 -5.18 -8.05
CA LEU A 45 -6.63 -4.98 -6.69
C LEU A 45 -8.10 -4.56 -6.68
N GLN A 46 -8.88 -5.09 -5.74
CA GLN A 46 -10.22 -4.59 -5.46
C GLN A 46 -10.11 -3.13 -5.01
N LYS A 47 -10.77 -2.24 -5.76
CA LYS A 47 -10.83 -0.81 -5.43
C LYS A 47 -11.93 -0.59 -4.38
N PRO A 48 -11.73 0.31 -3.41
CA PRO A 48 -12.79 0.70 -2.49
C PRO A 48 -13.89 1.46 -3.25
N GLU A 49 -15.10 1.47 -2.68
CA GLU A 49 -16.27 2.17 -3.24
C GLU A 49 -16.02 3.69 -3.37
N VAL A 50 -15.27 4.26 -2.42
CA VAL A 50 -14.96 5.68 -2.38
C VAL A 50 -13.44 5.90 -2.48
N ILE A 51 -13.01 6.69 -3.48
CA ILE A 51 -11.62 7.10 -3.67
C ILE A 51 -11.57 8.63 -3.62
N ILE A 52 -10.79 9.18 -2.69
CA ILE A 52 -10.58 10.63 -2.55
C ILE A 52 -9.16 10.95 -3.01
N THR A 53 -9.04 11.84 -3.99
CA THR A 53 -7.76 12.30 -4.51
C THR A 53 -7.53 13.76 -4.14
N VAL A 54 -6.43 14.05 -3.45
CA VAL A 54 -6.04 15.43 -3.10
C VAL A 54 -4.96 15.91 -4.07
N THR A 55 -5.22 17.02 -4.75
CA THR A 55 -4.32 17.60 -5.78
C THR A 55 -3.90 19.04 -5.41
N GLY A 56 -3.03 19.69 -6.20
CA GLY A 56 -2.49 21.04 -5.93
C GLY A 56 -0.99 21.11 -5.62
N THR A 57 -0.29 22.19 -5.94
CA THR A 57 1.18 22.26 -5.88
C THR A 57 1.74 22.12 -4.46
N ASN A 58 1.03 22.64 -3.45
CA ASN A 58 1.51 22.73 -2.08
C ASN A 58 0.53 22.11 -1.07
N ARG A 59 1.04 21.67 0.09
CA ARG A 59 0.26 21.20 1.26
C ARG A 59 -0.67 19.98 1.06
N LYS A 60 -0.60 19.29 -0.08
CA LYS A 60 -1.35 18.04 -0.33
C LYS A 60 -1.22 17.04 0.81
N ASP A 61 -0.01 16.82 1.31
CA ASP A 61 0.26 15.81 2.36
C ASP A 61 -0.44 16.15 3.67
N ASN A 62 -0.49 17.43 4.03
CA ASN A 62 -1.14 17.89 5.25
C ASN A 62 -2.67 17.79 5.13
N CYS A 63 -3.21 18.16 3.97
CA CYS A 63 -4.63 18.00 3.65
C CYS A 63 -5.03 16.52 3.69
N ASN A 64 -4.23 15.64 3.07
CA ASN A 64 -4.48 14.20 3.05
C ASN A 64 -4.53 13.59 4.48
N LYS A 65 -3.60 13.98 5.36
CA LYS A 65 -3.63 13.55 6.78
C LYS A 65 -4.87 14.03 7.51
N SER A 66 -5.28 15.29 7.27
CA SER A 66 -6.46 15.89 7.89
C SER A 66 -7.75 15.21 7.41
N CYS A 67 -7.88 14.97 6.09
CA CYS A 67 -9.03 14.25 5.51
C CYS A 67 -9.11 12.79 5.95
N ASN A 68 -7.99 12.09 6.12
CA ASN A 68 -8.02 10.68 6.52
C ASN A 68 -8.57 10.47 7.95
N ARG A 69 -8.38 11.44 8.84
CA ARG A 69 -8.76 11.34 10.26
C ARG A 69 -10.29 11.16 10.48
N PRO A 70 -11.18 12.00 9.91
CA PRO A 70 -12.63 11.80 10.02
C PRO A 70 -13.12 10.58 9.25
N PHE A 71 -12.58 10.28 8.06
CA PHE A 71 -13.01 9.11 7.29
C PHE A 71 -12.72 7.78 8.02
N ARG A 72 -11.60 7.70 8.75
CA ARG A 72 -11.27 6.51 9.54
C ARG A 72 -12.19 6.29 10.75
N THR A 73 -12.87 7.34 11.22
CA THR A 73 -13.85 7.25 12.32
C THR A 73 -15.28 7.00 11.85
N THR A 74 -15.62 7.43 10.64
CA THR A 74 -17.00 7.32 10.11
C THR A 74 -17.27 6.00 9.38
N TYR A 75 -16.25 5.37 8.79
CA TYR A 75 -16.39 4.17 7.95
C TYR A 75 -15.69 2.94 8.55
N LYS A 76 -15.72 2.80 9.88
CA LYS A 76 -15.05 1.72 10.60
C LYS A 76 -15.99 0.57 10.93
#